data_AF-A0A353P3S2-F1
#
_entry.id   AF-A0A353P3S2-F1
#
_cell.length_a   1.000
_cell.length_b   1.000
_cell.length_c   1.000
_cell.angle_alpha   90.00
_cell.angle_beta   90.00
_cell.angle_gamma   90.00
#
_symmetry.space_group_name_H-M   'P 1'
#
loop_
_entity.id
_entity.type
_entity.pdbx_description
1 polymer ?
#
loop_
_entity_poly.entity_id
_entity_poly.type
_entity_poly.pdbx_seq_one_letter_code
_entity_poly.pdbx_strand_id
1 'polypeptide(L)'
;MPLTAKIRTDRLNDPVIKYAGKNVVALPQNDTVTQALEFLRNHNITDEIVYIYIVDENQALVGVLPLRRLLNADHKQKLADIMIEKVVSIHNDATVLDACHKFMEHRYLALPIVDKHKKIEGVIDISLFTDEVNAFARKSEQDNIFQLIGIHLAHGRRLSMMASFKDRFPWLLFNIASGIICAFIAGRYELLISQITMLALFITIILALAESVSMQSMTITLQALSAKRIYWKHFFKTLQLEIFIALVLGLGGGISVGLIALLWKNQLTATIVILLSIFLSMTSACLLGIIIPTLIRKFHFDPKIASGPIVLAVSDVVTLIFYFNIANWLLAN
;
A
#
# COMPACT_ATOMS: atom_id res chain seq x y z
N MET A 1 -34.80 -21.77 -7.94
CA MET A 1 -33.65 -21.03 -8.49
C MET A 1 -34.05 -19.55 -8.64
N PRO A 2 -33.80 -18.68 -7.65
CA PRO A 2 -33.90 -17.24 -7.86
C PRO A 2 -32.52 -16.66 -8.23
N LEU A 3 -32.53 -15.72 -9.16
CA LEU A 3 -31.36 -15.04 -9.68
C LEU A 3 -30.54 -14.37 -8.56
N THR A 4 -29.28 -14.76 -8.43
CA THR A 4 -28.23 -13.97 -7.76
C THR A 4 -28.03 -12.67 -8.53
N ALA A 5 -28.73 -11.63 -8.11
CA ALA A 5 -28.55 -10.28 -8.64
C ALA A 5 -27.16 -9.77 -8.24
N LYS A 6 -26.19 -9.91 -9.15
CA LYS A 6 -24.85 -9.35 -9.01
C LYS A 6 -24.95 -7.83 -8.79
N ILE A 7 -24.30 -7.35 -7.74
CA ILE A 7 -24.34 -5.93 -7.36
C ILE A 7 -23.42 -5.16 -8.31
N ARG A 8 -23.84 -3.95 -8.69
CA ARG A 8 -23.09 -3.04 -9.56
C ARG A 8 -22.43 -1.96 -8.70
N THR A 9 -21.26 -1.49 -9.13
CA THR A 9 -20.39 -0.52 -8.43
C THR A 9 -21.05 0.82 -8.06
N ASP A 10 -22.20 1.15 -8.64
CA ASP A 10 -23.02 2.34 -8.31
C ASP A 10 -23.79 2.19 -6.98
N ARG A 11 -23.77 1.00 -6.36
CA ARG A 11 -24.57 0.67 -5.17
C ARG A 11 -23.75 0.38 -3.91
N LEU A 12 -22.46 0.72 -3.89
CA LEU A 12 -21.59 0.48 -2.73
C LEU A 12 -22.00 1.24 -1.45
N ASN A 13 -22.76 2.33 -1.60
CA ASN A 13 -23.29 3.10 -0.47
C ASN A 13 -24.69 2.64 -0.02
N ASP A 14 -25.27 1.63 -0.67
CA ASP A 14 -26.53 1.07 -0.20
C ASP A 14 -26.32 0.38 1.15
N PRO A 15 -27.36 0.37 2.02
CA PRO A 15 -27.31 -0.38 3.26
C PRO A 15 -27.23 -1.88 2.96
N VAL A 16 -26.34 -2.56 3.68
CA VAL A 16 -25.98 -3.97 3.47
C VAL A 16 -27.18 -4.91 3.60
N ILE A 17 -28.16 -4.55 4.44
CA ILE A 17 -29.37 -5.35 4.70
C ILE A 17 -30.21 -5.61 3.44
N LYS A 18 -30.16 -4.73 2.43
CA LYS A 18 -30.89 -4.90 1.16
C LYS A 18 -30.45 -6.16 0.39
N TYR A 19 -29.21 -6.59 0.62
CA TYR A 19 -28.58 -7.72 -0.06
C TYR A 19 -28.41 -8.93 0.87
N ALA A 20 -29.02 -8.90 2.05
CA ALA A 20 -28.95 -9.97 3.02
C ALA A 20 -29.70 -11.22 2.52
N GLY A 21 -29.00 -12.36 2.51
CA GLY A 21 -29.63 -13.67 2.42
C GLY A 21 -30.38 -14.00 3.70
N LYS A 22 -31.59 -14.54 3.57
CA LYS A 22 -32.44 -14.94 4.70
C LYS A 22 -32.15 -16.35 5.21
N ASN A 23 -31.34 -17.12 4.50
CA ASN A 23 -31.00 -18.50 4.85
C ASN A 23 -29.86 -18.50 5.87
N VAL A 24 -30.19 -18.16 7.12
CA VAL A 24 -29.25 -18.16 8.25
C VAL A 24 -29.43 -19.43 9.06
N VAL A 25 -28.34 -20.15 9.31
CA VAL A 25 -28.33 -21.27 10.26
C VAL A 25 -27.82 -20.78 11.60
N ALA A 26 -28.72 -20.65 12.57
CA ALA A 26 -28.43 -20.23 13.93
C ALA A 26 -28.88 -21.31 14.93
N LEU A 27 -27.98 -21.72 15.84
CA LEU A 27 -28.25 -22.76 16.84
C LEU A 27 -28.00 -22.22 18.26
N PRO A 28 -28.79 -22.65 19.27
CA PRO A 28 -28.54 -22.30 20.68
C PRO A 28 -27.19 -22.83 21.18
N GLN A 29 -26.48 -22.03 21.98
CA GLN A 29 -25.19 -22.42 22.56
C GLN A 29 -25.25 -23.64 23.50
N ASN A 30 -26.42 -23.90 24.09
CA ASN A 30 -26.64 -24.98 25.03
C ASN A 30 -26.96 -26.34 24.37
N ASP A 31 -27.17 -26.36 23.06
CA ASP A 31 -27.44 -27.59 22.32
C ASP A 31 -26.20 -28.49 22.29
N THR A 32 -26.45 -29.79 22.18
CA THR A 32 -25.40 -30.80 21.98
C THR A 32 -25.06 -30.95 20.50
N VAL A 33 -23.86 -31.45 20.21
CA VAL A 33 -23.42 -31.81 18.85
C VAL A 33 -24.44 -32.73 18.15
N THR A 34 -25.04 -33.67 18.87
CA THR A 34 -26.07 -34.58 18.33
C THR A 34 -27.29 -33.81 17.84
N GLN A 35 -27.84 -32.92 18.67
CA GLN A 35 -29.01 -32.11 18.34
C GLN A 35 -28.73 -31.19 17.15
N ALA A 36 -27.54 -30.58 17.10
CA ALA A 36 -27.11 -29.75 15.99
C ALA A 36 -27.03 -30.53 14.67
N LEU A 37 -26.46 -31.74 14.68
CA LEU A 37 -26.37 -32.59 13.48
C LEU A 37 -27.73 -33.09 13.01
N GLU A 38 -28.63 -33.43 13.92
CA GLU A 38 -30.03 -33.79 13.59
C GLU A 38 -30.78 -32.60 12.98
N PHE A 39 -30.64 -31.40 13.55
CA PHE A 39 -31.22 -30.19 13.00
C PHE A 39 -30.75 -29.93 11.57
N LEU A 40 -29.45 -30.06 11.32
CA LEU A 40 -28.85 -29.89 9.99
C LEU A 40 -29.32 -30.97 9.00
N ARG A 41 -29.51 -32.22 9.43
CA ARG A 41 -30.01 -33.29 8.55
C ARG A 41 -31.46 -33.10 8.13
N ASN A 42 -32.29 -32.54 9.01
CA ASN A 42 -33.73 -32.38 8.79
C ASN A 42 -34.06 -31.10 8.01
N HIS A 43 -33.19 -30.10 8.03
CA HIS A 43 -33.29 -28.95 7.13
C HIS A 43 -32.68 -29.34 5.79
N ASN A 44 -33.46 -29.35 4.72
CA ASN A 44 -32.96 -29.55 3.34
C ASN A 44 -32.07 -28.36 2.94
N ILE A 45 -30.81 -28.41 3.38
CA ILE A 45 -29.80 -27.41 3.09
C ILE A 45 -29.49 -27.46 1.60
N THR A 46 -30.17 -26.61 0.84
CA THR A 46 -30.09 -26.62 -0.63
C THR A 46 -29.02 -25.67 -1.16
N ASP A 47 -28.59 -24.71 -0.33
CA ASP A 47 -27.54 -23.74 -0.63
C ASP A 47 -26.27 -24.09 0.18
N GLU A 48 -25.08 -23.80 -0.34
CA GLU A 48 -23.80 -24.03 0.33
C GLU A 48 -23.81 -23.36 1.72
N ILE A 49 -23.95 -24.13 2.82
CA ILE A 49 -23.76 -23.56 4.15
C ILE A 49 -22.31 -23.17 4.29
N VAL A 50 -22.10 -21.86 4.39
CA VAL A 50 -20.78 -21.30 4.61
C VAL A 50 -20.43 -21.27 6.10
N TYR A 51 -21.39 -20.94 6.98
CA TYR A 51 -21.17 -20.86 8.43
C TYR A 51 -22.42 -21.23 9.26
N ILE A 52 -22.19 -21.83 10.43
CA ILE A 52 -23.22 -22.07 11.47
C ILE A 52 -22.97 -21.05 12.59
N TYR A 53 -23.98 -20.24 12.89
CA TYR A 53 -23.89 -19.24 13.95
C TYR A 53 -24.47 -19.78 15.25
N ILE A 54 -23.90 -19.36 16.37
CA ILE A 54 -24.32 -19.75 17.70
C ILE A 54 -24.92 -18.54 18.40
N VAL A 55 -26.09 -18.73 18.99
CA VAL A 55 -26.85 -17.69 19.69
C VAL A 55 -27.06 -18.04 21.17
N ASP A 56 -27.20 -17.01 22.00
CA ASP A 56 -27.59 -17.15 23.41
C ASP A 56 -29.12 -17.26 23.58
N GLU A 57 -29.57 -17.29 24.82
CA GLU A 57 -31.00 -17.34 25.19
C GLU A 57 -31.79 -16.10 24.72
N ASN A 58 -31.11 -14.96 24.50
CA ASN A 58 -31.69 -13.71 24.01
C ASN A 58 -31.66 -13.59 22.48
N GLN A 59 -31.27 -14.65 21.75
CA GLN A 59 -31.04 -14.68 20.30
C GLN A 59 -29.89 -13.76 19.84
N ALA A 60 -28.98 -13.39 20.74
CA ALA A 60 -27.80 -12.60 20.40
C ALA A 60 -26.67 -13.51 19.89
N LEU A 61 -25.98 -13.07 18.84
CA LEU A 61 -24.82 -13.76 18.26
C LEU A 61 -23.67 -13.81 19.27
N VAL A 62 -23.29 -15.03 19.67
CA VAL A 62 -22.21 -15.30 20.62
C VAL A 62 -21.05 -16.09 20.02
N GLY A 63 -21.26 -16.79 18.91
CA GLY A 63 -20.22 -17.62 18.32
C GLY A 63 -20.46 -18.04 16.88
N VAL A 64 -19.42 -18.58 16.26
CA VAL A 64 -19.50 -19.25 14.96
C VAL A 64 -18.86 -20.63 15.09
N LEU A 65 -19.47 -21.63 14.48
CA LEU A 65 -19.02 -23.00 14.52
C LEU A 65 -18.68 -23.50 13.11
N PRO A 66 -17.39 -23.71 12.79
CA PRO A 66 -16.99 -24.35 11.55
C PRO A 66 -17.50 -25.78 11.50
N LEU A 67 -18.07 -26.21 10.36
CA LEU A 67 -18.60 -27.57 10.19
C LEU A 67 -17.57 -28.66 10.52
N ARG A 68 -16.31 -28.46 10.14
CA ARG A 68 -15.21 -29.38 10.49
C ARG A 68 -15.05 -29.59 12.00
N ARG A 69 -15.26 -28.56 12.82
CA ARG A 69 -15.19 -28.69 14.29
C ARG A 69 -16.39 -29.47 14.82
N LEU A 70 -17.58 -29.19 14.30
CA LEU A 70 -18.79 -29.92 14.67
C LEU A 70 -18.67 -31.43 14.36
N LEU A 71 -18.10 -31.79 13.21
CA LEU A 71 -17.93 -33.19 12.80
C LEU A 71 -16.87 -33.96 13.62
N ASN A 72 -15.91 -33.26 14.24
CA ASN A 72 -14.82 -33.86 15.01
C ASN A 72 -15.06 -33.83 16.53
N ALA A 73 -16.12 -33.16 16.99
CA ALA A 73 -16.46 -33.03 18.41
C ALA A 73 -17.21 -34.27 18.90
N ASP A 74 -17.12 -34.55 20.21
CA ASP A 74 -17.89 -35.63 20.83
C ASP A 74 -19.40 -35.26 20.80
N HIS A 75 -20.23 -36.24 20.45
CA HIS A 75 -21.69 -36.14 20.31
C HIS A 75 -22.40 -35.52 21.53
N LYS A 76 -21.81 -35.65 22.73
CA LYS A 76 -22.36 -35.12 23.98
C LYS A 76 -21.87 -33.72 24.37
N GLN A 77 -20.85 -33.18 23.70
CA GLN A 77 -20.35 -31.83 23.98
C GLN A 77 -21.38 -30.77 23.61
N LYS A 78 -21.38 -29.65 24.35
CA LYS A 78 -22.22 -28.49 24.04
C LYS A 78 -21.59 -27.63 22.95
N LEU A 79 -22.41 -26.92 22.18
CA LEU A 79 -21.92 -26.01 21.14
C LEU A 79 -21.08 -24.87 21.73
N ALA A 80 -21.43 -24.38 22.92
CA ALA A 80 -20.67 -23.37 23.65
C ALA A 80 -19.20 -23.74 23.87
N ASP A 81 -18.89 -25.04 24.05
CA ASP A 81 -17.53 -25.50 24.36
C ASP A 81 -16.63 -25.58 23.11
N ILE A 82 -17.23 -25.65 21.92
CA ILE A 82 -16.52 -25.90 20.65
C ILE A 82 -16.60 -24.72 19.67
N MET A 83 -17.43 -23.71 19.96
CA MET A 83 -17.59 -22.51 19.15
C MET A 83 -16.38 -21.57 19.19
N ILE A 84 -16.36 -20.62 18.24
CA ILE A 84 -15.42 -19.51 18.22
C ILE A 84 -16.20 -18.26 18.63
N GLU A 85 -15.93 -17.73 19.83
CA GLU A 85 -16.69 -16.63 20.44
C GLU A 85 -16.50 -15.27 19.72
N LYS A 86 -15.32 -15.05 19.14
CA LYS A 86 -14.98 -13.77 18.47
C LYS A 86 -15.47 -13.76 17.03
N VAL A 87 -16.78 -13.63 16.85
CA VAL A 87 -17.39 -13.49 15.53
C VAL A 87 -17.27 -12.06 15.03
N VAL A 88 -16.75 -11.90 13.83
CA VAL A 88 -16.81 -10.62 13.13
C VAL A 88 -18.17 -10.51 12.47
N SER A 89 -18.97 -9.55 12.92
CA SER A 89 -20.27 -9.21 12.33
C SER A 89 -20.24 -7.83 11.67
N ILE A 90 -21.29 -7.52 10.92
CA ILE A 90 -21.56 -6.20 10.37
C ILE A 90 -22.91 -5.70 10.88
N HIS A 91 -23.02 -4.40 11.16
CA HIS A 91 -24.27 -3.82 11.65
C HIS A 91 -25.23 -3.54 10.48
N ASN A 92 -26.54 -3.54 10.74
CA ASN A 92 -27.57 -3.42 9.69
C ASN A 92 -27.60 -2.07 8.95
N ASP A 93 -27.10 -1.01 9.58
CA ASP A 93 -26.93 0.33 9.00
C ASP A 93 -25.65 0.51 8.19
N ALA A 94 -24.75 -0.48 8.20
CA ALA A 94 -23.50 -0.43 7.48
C ALA A 94 -23.72 -0.50 5.97
N THR A 95 -22.77 0.06 5.23
CA THR A 95 -22.83 0.07 3.77
C THR A 95 -22.28 -1.22 3.18
N VAL A 96 -22.61 -1.47 1.92
CA VAL A 96 -21.97 -2.54 1.12
C VAL A 96 -20.45 -2.38 1.11
N LEU A 97 -19.94 -1.14 1.05
CA LEU A 97 -18.50 -0.86 1.11
C LEU A 97 -17.84 -1.38 2.40
N ASP A 98 -18.52 -1.21 3.54
CA ASP A 98 -18.02 -1.70 4.84
C ASP A 98 -17.96 -3.24 4.87
N ALA A 99 -18.91 -3.91 4.22
CA ALA A 99 -18.89 -5.36 4.06
C ALA A 99 -17.71 -5.81 3.20
N CYS A 100 -17.46 -5.15 2.06
CA CYS A 100 -16.32 -5.43 1.18
C CYS A 100 -14.99 -5.28 1.92
N HIS A 101 -14.83 -4.23 2.74
CA HIS A 101 -13.63 -4.06 3.58
C HIS A 101 -13.43 -5.23 4.55
N LYS A 102 -14.49 -5.65 5.26
CA LYS A 102 -14.42 -6.79 6.19
C LYS A 102 -14.10 -8.11 5.47
N PHE A 103 -14.66 -8.33 4.29
CA PHE A 103 -14.35 -9.50 3.47
C PHE A 103 -12.88 -9.55 3.06
N MET A 104 -12.30 -8.44 2.61
CA MET A 104 -10.88 -8.38 2.27
C MET A 104 -9.97 -8.51 3.49
N GLU A 105 -10.34 -7.89 4.60
CA GLU A 105 -9.53 -7.88 5.81
C GLU A 105 -9.39 -9.27 6.43
N HIS A 106 -10.49 -10.02 6.46
CA HIS A 106 -10.56 -11.29 7.18
C HIS A 106 -10.66 -12.53 6.30
N ARG A 107 -10.86 -12.37 4.99
CA ARG A 107 -11.02 -13.46 4.01
C ARG A 107 -12.16 -14.43 4.37
N TYR A 108 -13.22 -13.92 4.99
CA TYR A 108 -14.43 -14.71 5.24
C TYR A 108 -15.24 -14.89 3.96
N LEU A 109 -15.98 -15.98 3.89
CA LEU A 109 -16.86 -16.26 2.77
C LEU A 109 -18.27 -15.69 2.98
N ALA A 110 -18.68 -15.46 4.23
CA ALA A 110 -19.92 -14.80 4.58
C ALA A 110 -19.78 -14.07 5.93
N LEU A 111 -20.63 -13.07 6.15
CA LEU A 111 -20.67 -12.23 7.35
C LEU A 111 -22.11 -12.16 7.89
N PRO A 112 -22.32 -12.34 9.21
CA PRO A 112 -23.63 -12.13 9.81
C PRO A 112 -23.91 -10.63 9.95
N ILE A 113 -25.11 -10.23 9.53
CA ILE A 113 -25.65 -8.89 9.73
C ILE A 113 -26.43 -8.89 11.04
N VAL A 114 -26.09 -7.97 11.93
CA VAL A 114 -26.69 -7.88 13.26
C VAL A 114 -27.29 -6.51 13.54
N ASP A 115 -28.29 -6.47 14.42
CA ASP A 115 -28.84 -5.24 14.98
C ASP A 115 -28.01 -4.71 16.17
N LYS A 116 -28.50 -3.63 16.81
CA LYS A 116 -27.88 -3.02 18.00
C LYS A 116 -27.82 -3.96 19.22
N HIS A 117 -28.67 -4.98 19.26
CA HIS A 117 -28.74 -5.99 20.31
C HIS A 117 -27.99 -7.29 19.92
N LYS A 118 -27.20 -7.28 18.84
CA LYS A 118 -26.50 -8.44 18.26
C LYS A 118 -27.41 -9.56 17.76
N LYS A 119 -28.69 -9.30 17.52
CA LYS A 119 -29.58 -10.28 16.90
C LYS A 119 -29.28 -10.36 15.41
N ILE A 120 -29.23 -11.58 14.88
CA ILE A 120 -28.90 -11.81 13.47
C ILE A 120 -30.13 -11.49 12.62
N GLU A 121 -30.02 -10.49 11.75
CA GLU A 121 -31.09 -10.11 10.80
C GLU A 121 -30.90 -10.73 9.42
N GLY A 122 -29.69 -11.23 9.13
CA GLY A 122 -29.38 -11.90 7.87
C GLY A 122 -27.90 -12.25 7.75
N VAL A 123 -27.53 -12.84 6.63
CA VAL A 123 -26.13 -13.16 6.30
C VAL A 123 -25.84 -12.66 4.89
N ILE A 124 -24.64 -12.15 4.69
CA ILE A 124 -24.18 -11.72 3.37
C ILE A 124 -22.99 -12.55 2.92
N ASP A 125 -23.00 -12.94 1.65
CA ASP A 125 -22.02 -13.86 1.05
C ASP A 125 -21.08 -13.13 0.07
N ILE A 126 -19.82 -13.52 0.05
CA ILE A 126 -18.78 -12.94 -0.82
C ILE A 126 -19.04 -13.18 -2.32
N SER A 127 -19.81 -14.22 -2.68
CA SER A 127 -20.22 -14.53 -4.05
C SER A 127 -21.05 -13.41 -4.69
N LEU A 128 -21.77 -12.62 -3.88
CA LEU A 128 -22.47 -11.43 -4.32
C LEU A 128 -21.53 -10.30 -4.77
N PHE A 129 -20.26 -10.35 -4.33
CA PHE A 129 -19.27 -9.28 -4.43
C PHE A 129 -18.00 -9.66 -5.17
N THR A 130 -17.92 -10.84 -5.80
CA THR A 130 -16.65 -11.33 -6.38
C THR A 130 -16.06 -10.35 -7.39
N ASP A 131 -16.89 -9.73 -8.23
CA ASP A 131 -16.45 -8.74 -9.22
C ASP A 131 -16.05 -7.39 -8.56
N GLU A 132 -16.71 -7.00 -7.47
CA GLU A 132 -16.50 -5.73 -6.77
C GLU A 132 -15.33 -5.76 -5.80
N VAL A 133 -15.15 -6.86 -5.06
CA VAL A 133 -13.96 -7.10 -4.24
C VAL A 133 -12.73 -7.12 -5.13
N ASN A 134 -12.83 -7.75 -6.31
CA ASN A 134 -11.76 -7.70 -7.31
C ASN A 134 -11.56 -6.28 -7.87
N ALA A 135 -12.63 -5.55 -8.17
CA ALA A 135 -12.53 -4.15 -8.64
C ALA A 135 -11.96 -3.21 -7.57
N PHE A 136 -12.32 -3.40 -6.31
CA PHE A 136 -11.84 -2.62 -5.17
C PHE A 136 -10.38 -2.93 -4.85
N ALA A 137 -9.98 -4.21 -4.93
CA ALA A 137 -8.58 -4.61 -4.83
C ALA A 137 -7.74 -3.97 -5.95
N ARG A 138 -8.21 -4.01 -7.19
CA ARG A 138 -7.56 -3.33 -8.33
C ARG A 138 -7.49 -1.81 -8.15
N LYS A 139 -8.55 -1.20 -7.64
CA LYS A 139 -8.61 0.25 -7.38
C LYS A 139 -7.66 0.67 -6.27
N SER A 140 -7.56 -0.13 -5.20
CA SER A 140 -6.62 0.11 -4.10
C SER A 140 -5.17 0.02 -4.57
N GLU A 141 -4.86 -0.91 -5.46
CA GLU A 141 -3.54 -1.03 -6.10
C GLU A 141 -3.23 0.16 -7.01
N GLN A 142 -4.23 0.60 -7.78
CA GLN A 142 -4.12 1.76 -8.67
C GLN A 142 -3.94 3.09 -7.90
N ASP A 143 -4.67 3.27 -6.79
CA ASP A 143 -4.55 4.45 -5.92
C ASP A 143 -3.16 4.54 -5.28
N ASN A 144 -2.53 3.40 -4.94
CA ASN A 144 -1.15 3.39 -4.43
C ASN A 144 -0.15 3.93 -5.47
N ILE A 145 -0.30 3.57 -6.75
CA ILE A 145 0.56 4.04 -7.84
C ILE A 145 0.40 5.55 -8.06
N PHE A 146 -0.83 6.06 -8.03
CA PHE A 146 -1.05 7.49 -8.20
C PHE A 146 -0.57 8.32 -6.99
N GLN A 147 -0.75 7.81 -5.78
CA GLN A 147 -0.23 8.45 -4.56
C GLN A 147 1.30 8.57 -4.57
N LEU A 148 2.02 7.56 -5.09
CA LEU A 148 3.47 7.58 -5.23
C LEU A 148 3.99 8.75 -6.09
N ILE A 149 3.17 9.27 -7.01
CA ILE A 149 3.51 10.40 -7.90
C ILE A 149 2.90 11.72 -7.36
N GLY A 150 2.39 11.73 -6.13
CA GLY A 150 1.72 12.88 -5.52
C GLY A 150 0.33 13.17 -6.11
N ILE A 151 -0.20 12.24 -6.92
CA ILE A 151 -1.54 12.35 -7.49
C ILE A 151 -2.54 11.74 -6.49
N HIS A 152 -3.26 12.63 -5.82
CA HIS A 152 -4.30 12.27 -4.89
C HIS A 152 -5.57 11.88 -5.68
N LEU A 153 -5.92 10.59 -5.71
CA LEU A 153 -7.28 10.17 -6.04
C LEU A 153 -8.09 10.18 -4.75
N ALA A 154 -8.73 11.31 -4.44
CA ALA A 154 -9.75 11.30 -3.41
C ALA A 154 -10.90 10.40 -3.85
N HIS A 155 -11.26 9.45 -2.99
CA HIS A 155 -12.22 8.40 -3.25
C HIS A 155 -13.54 8.93 -3.84
N GLY A 156 -13.96 8.37 -4.97
CA GLY A 156 -15.38 8.32 -5.39
C GLY A 156 -16.09 9.64 -5.71
N ARG A 157 -15.43 10.81 -5.60
CA ARG A 157 -16.02 12.09 -5.99
C ARG A 157 -15.48 12.51 -7.34
N ARG A 158 -16.37 12.95 -8.25
CA ARG A 158 -16.00 13.85 -9.34
C ARG A 158 -15.43 15.11 -8.69
N LEU A 159 -14.12 15.12 -8.43
CA LEU A 159 -13.45 16.30 -7.89
C LEU A 159 -13.62 17.42 -8.91
N SER A 160 -14.15 18.56 -8.47
CA SER A 160 -14.08 19.79 -9.25
C SER A 160 -12.62 20.08 -9.58
N MET A 161 -12.35 20.61 -10.79
CA MET A 161 -10.99 21.00 -11.23
C MET A 161 -10.25 21.80 -10.15
N MET A 162 -10.96 22.67 -9.43
CA MET A 162 -10.42 23.49 -8.35
C MET A 162 -9.99 22.69 -7.11
N ALA A 163 -10.67 21.58 -6.79
CA ALA A 163 -10.31 20.71 -5.67
C ALA A 163 -9.00 19.97 -5.96
N SER A 164 -8.86 19.39 -7.16
CA SER A 164 -7.62 18.73 -7.59
C SER A 164 -6.43 19.70 -7.66
N PHE A 165 -6.66 20.95 -8.08
CA PHE A 165 -5.62 21.98 -8.09
C PHE A 165 -5.13 22.29 -6.66
N LYS A 166 -6.06 22.55 -5.73
CA LYS A 166 -5.71 22.86 -4.33
C LYS A 166 -4.95 21.73 -3.62
N ASP A 167 -5.17 20.50 -4.06
CA ASP A 167 -4.51 19.32 -3.51
C ASP A 167 -3.09 19.12 -4.06
N ARG A 168 -2.88 19.38 -5.37
CA ARG A 168 -1.58 19.17 -6.03
C ARG A 168 -0.65 20.38 -5.97
N PHE A 169 -1.20 21.59 -5.99
CA PHE A 169 -0.42 22.82 -6.08
C PHE A 169 0.56 23.03 -4.91
N PRO A 170 0.23 22.71 -3.64
CA PRO A 170 1.19 22.80 -2.55
C PRO A 170 2.42 21.89 -2.75
N TRP A 171 2.22 20.67 -3.25
CA TRP A 171 3.32 19.75 -3.57
C TRP A 171 4.16 20.25 -4.75
N LEU A 172 3.52 20.86 -5.75
CA LEU A 172 4.22 21.52 -6.85
C LEU A 172 5.07 22.70 -6.35
N LEU A 173 4.53 23.54 -5.46
CA LEU A 173 5.28 24.64 -4.84
C LEU A 173 6.51 24.14 -4.06
N PHE A 174 6.39 23.01 -3.37
CA PHE A 174 7.51 22.37 -2.69
C PHE A 174 8.60 21.94 -3.68
N ASN A 175 8.24 21.31 -4.79
CA ASN A 175 9.20 20.95 -5.85
C ASN A 175 9.83 22.19 -6.50
N ILE A 176 9.04 23.24 -6.74
CA ILE A 176 9.56 24.52 -7.26
C ILE A 176 10.59 25.10 -6.28
N ALA A 177 10.29 25.12 -4.99
CA ALA A 177 11.22 25.61 -3.97
C ALA A 177 12.53 24.80 -3.96
N SER A 178 12.45 23.47 -4.07
CA SER A 178 13.63 22.62 -4.17
C SER A 178 14.44 22.87 -5.45
N GLY A 179 13.77 23.03 -6.59
CA GLY A 179 14.41 23.41 -7.85
C GLY A 179 15.14 24.76 -7.77
N ILE A 180 14.56 25.74 -7.05
CA ILE A 180 15.22 27.04 -6.78
C ILE A 180 16.46 26.84 -5.91
N ILE A 181 16.41 25.98 -4.87
CA ILE A 181 17.59 25.65 -4.05
C ILE A 181 18.69 25.02 -4.93
N CYS A 182 18.32 24.10 -5.82
CA CYS A 182 19.23 23.48 -6.78
C CYS A 182 19.87 24.51 -7.71
N ALA A 183 19.10 25.50 -8.18
CA ALA A 183 19.62 26.59 -8.99
C ALA A 183 20.64 27.46 -8.22
N PHE A 184 20.37 27.76 -6.94
CA PHE A 184 21.34 28.46 -6.08
C PHE A 184 22.63 27.65 -5.86
N ILE A 185 22.52 26.33 -5.68
CA ILE A 185 23.68 25.44 -5.57
C ILE A 185 24.49 25.49 -6.87
N ALA A 186 23.86 25.34 -8.03
CA ALA A 186 24.54 25.41 -9.32
C ALA A 186 25.20 26.78 -9.56
N GLY A 187 24.52 27.87 -9.19
CA GLY A 187 25.06 29.24 -9.29
C GLY A 187 26.33 29.46 -8.48
N ARG A 188 26.50 28.77 -7.33
CA ARG A 188 27.74 28.81 -6.55
C ARG A 188 28.96 28.32 -7.35
N TYR A 189 28.75 27.43 -8.32
CA TYR A 189 29.79 26.80 -9.14
C TYR A 189 29.78 27.32 -10.59
N GLU A 190 29.14 28.47 -10.87
CA GLU A 190 29.05 29.05 -12.22
C GLU A 190 30.42 29.23 -12.89
N LEU A 191 31.44 29.65 -12.13
CA LEU A 191 32.80 29.80 -12.64
C LEU A 191 33.41 28.45 -13.05
N LEU A 192 33.20 27.39 -12.25
CA LEU A 192 33.65 26.04 -12.59
C LEU A 192 32.93 25.49 -13.84
N ILE A 193 31.63 25.74 -13.95
CA ILE A 193 30.82 25.34 -15.10
C ILE A 193 31.27 26.06 -16.38
N SER A 194 31.60 27.35 -16.30
CA SER A 194 32.07 28.11 -17.46
C SER A 194 33.44 27.65 -17.96
N GLN A 195 34.33 27.24 -17.03
CA GLN A 195 35.63 26.64 -17.36
C GLN A 195 35.47 25.24 -17.96
N ILE A 196 34.53 24.44 -17.45
CA ILE A 196 34.33 23.05 -17.84
C ILE A 196 32.87 22.85 -18.22
N THR A 197 32.52 23.34 -19.40
CA THR A 197 31.14 23.32 -19.95
C THR A 197 30.56 21.93 -20.06
N MET A 198 31.40 20.90 -20.12
CA MET A 198 31.00 19.50 -20.04
C MET A 198 30.16 19.22 -18.79
N LEU A 199 30.46 19.85 -17.64
CA LEU A 199 29.73 19.59 -16.41
C LEU A 199 28.23 19.90 -16.55
N ALA A 200 27.89 21.02 -17.18
CA ALA A 200 26.49 21.40 -17.41
C ALA A 200 25.71 20.36 -18.22
N LEU A 201 26.35 19.71 -19.19
CA LEU A 201 25.72 18.72 -20.07
C LEU A 201 25.32 17.43 -19.33
N PHE A 202 26.01 17.10 -18.24
CA PHE A 202 25.76 15.88 -17.47
C PHE A 202 24.87 16.09 -16.24
N ILE A 203 24.51 17.33 -15.87
CA ILE A 203 23.62 17.59 -14.74
C ILE A 203 22.29 16.82 -14.89
N THR A 204 21.69 16.87 -16.09
CA THR A 204 20.37 16.25 -16.35
C THR A 204 20.38 14.74 -16.19
N ILE A 205 21.42 14.05 -16.69
CA ILE A 205 21.51 12.59 -16.58
C ILE A 205 21.81 12.13 -15.16
N ILE A 206 22.65 12.87 -14.42
CA ILE A 206 22.99 12.52 -13.04
C ILE A 206 21.75 12.65 -12.14
N LEU A 207 21.01 13.75 -12.27
CA LEU A 207 19.74 13.95 -11.55
C LEU A 207 18.73 12.85 -11.91
N ALA A 208 18.50 12.60 -13.20
CA ALA A 208 17.54 11.59 -13.64
C ALA A 208 17.85 10.17 -13.12
N LEU A 209 19.14 9.80 -13.05
CA LEU A 209 19.54 8.50 -12.48
C LEU A 209 19.30 8.43 -10.98
N ALA A 210 19.64 9.50 -10.24
CA ALA A 210 19.39 9.58 -8.80
C ALA A 210 17.88 9.54 -8.48
N GLU A 211 17.06 10.32 -9.20
CA GLU A 211 15.60 10.31 -9.08
C GLU A 211 15.01 8.92 -9.37
N SER A 212 15.49 8.25 -10.42
CA SER A 212 15.02 6.91 -10.79
C SER A 212 15.27 5.89 -9.69
N VAL A 213 16.48 5.87 -9.12
CA VAL A 213 16.85 4.94 -8.04
C VAL A 213 16.10 5.27 -6.74
N SER A 214 16.00 6.54 -6.39
CA SER A 214 15.27 6.96 -5.19
C SER A 214 13.78 6.60 -5.27
N MET A 215 13.13 6.78 -6.43
CA MET A 215 11.74 6.36 -6.62
C MET A 215 11.56 4.84 -6.53
N GLN A 216 12.47 4.06 -7.11
CA GLN A 216 12.43 2.60 -7.00
C GLN A 216 12.51 2.16 -5.53
N SER A 217 13.52 2.67 -4.82
CA SER A 217 13.74 2.29 -3.42
C SER A 217 12.62 2.78 -2.49
N MET A 218 12.08 3.98 -2.76
CA MET A 218 10.90 4.52 -2.08
C MET A 218 9.67 3.63 -2.28
N THR A 219 9.42 3.18 -3.52
CA THR A 219 8.27 2.34 -3.85
C THR A 219 8.33 1.01 -3.10
N ILE A 220 9.49 0.36 -3.11
CA ILE A 220 9.73 -0.89 -2.37
C ILE A 220 9.53 -0.68 -0.87
N THR A 221 10.06 0.43 -0.33
CA THR A 221 9.92 0.78 1.08
C THR A 221 8.46 1.00 1.46
N LEU A 222 7.69 1.75 0.67
CA LEU A 222 6.27 2.00 0.92
C LEU A 222 5.43 0.71 0.86
N GLN A 223 5.74 -0.20 -0.06
CA GLN A 223 5.12 -1.52 -0.10
C GLN A 223 5.43 -2.31 1.18
N ALA A 224 6.69 -2.33 1.62
CA ALA A 224 7.08 -2.99 2.87
C ALA A 224 6.41 -2.37 4.11
N LEU A 225 6.22 -1.04 4.11
CA LEU A 225 5.53 -0.32 5.18
C LEU A 225 4.00 -0.58 5.17
N SER A 226 3.40 -0.90 4.03
CA SER A 226 1.95 -1.17 3.96
C SER A 226 1.52 -2.47 4.67
N ALA A 227 2.45 -3.38 4.97
CA ALA A 227 2.15 -4.62 5.67
C ALA A 227 1.75 -4.38 7.15
N LYS A 228 0.69 -5.06 7.62
CA LYS A 228 0.10 -4.91 8.97
C LYS A 228 1.08 -5.15 10.13
N ARG A 229 2.16 -5.92 9.92
CA ARG A 229 3.21 -6.15 10.92
C ARG A 229 4.59 -5.98 10.29
N ILE A 230 5.31 -4.94 10.69
CA ILE A 230 6.73 -4.81 10.36
C ILE A 230 7.52 -5.67 11.34
N TYR A 231 8.20 -6.68 10.82
CA TYR A 231 9.24 -7.36 11.58
C TYR A 231 10.55 -6.58 11.39
N TRP A 232 10.95 -5.79 12.38
CA TRP A 232 12.15 -4.93 12.30
C TRP A 232 13.42 -5.70 11.86
N LYS A 233 13.58 -6.95 12.28
CA LYS A 233 14.69 -7.81 11.83
C LYS A 233 14.68 -8.07 10.33
N HIS A 234 13.50 -8.27 9.74
CA HIS A 234 13.36 -8.42 8.29
C HIS A 234 13.59 -7.08 7.58
N PHE A 235 13.10 -5.97 8.12
CA PHE A 235 13.32 -4.64 7.58
C PHE A 235 14.82 -4.30 7.47
N PHE A 236 15.62 -4.53 8.53
CA PHE A 236 17.06 -4.30 8.49
C PHE A 236 17.79 -5.23 7.50
N LYS A 237 17.35 -6.48 7.35
CA LYS A 237 17.91 -7.40 6.36
C LYS A 237 17.63 -6.93 4.92
N THR A 238 16.41 -6.44 4.66
CA THR A 238 16.04 -5.86 3.37
C THR A 238 16.83 -4.57 3.09
N LEU A 239 17.01 -3.71 4.09
CA LEU A 239 17.82 -2.49 3.98
C LEU A 239 19.27 -2.79 3.57
N GLN A 240 19.91 -3.79 4.19
CA GLN A 240 21.28 -4.18 3.84
C GLN A 240 21.40 -4.67 2.39
N LEU A 241 20.43 -5.46 1.94
CA LEU A 241 20.38 -5.92 0.54
C LEU A 241 20.23 -4.74 -0.42
N GLU A 242 19.34 -3.80 -0.09
CA GLU A 242 19.06 -2.63 -0.92
C GLU A 242 20.28 -1.70 -1.03
N ILE A 243 21.02 -1.49 0.06
CA ILE A 243 22.29 -0.73 0.04
C ILE A 243 23.31 -1.40 -0.89
N PHE A 244 23.41 -2.73 -0.83
CA PHE A 244 24.31 -3.46 -1.72
C PHE A 244 23.90 -3.32 -3.20
N ILE A 245 22.60 -3.44 -3.49
CA ILE A 245 22.05 -3.22 -4.83
C ILE A 245 22.34 -1.79 -5.30
N ALA A 246 22.17 -0.79 -4.45
CA ALA A 246 22.44 0.61 -4.76
C ALA A 246 23.91 0.87 -5.10
N LEU A 247 24.83 0.25 -4.36
CA LEU A 247 26.26 0.34 -4.65
C LEU A 247 26.58 -0.27 -6.03
N VAL A 248 26.01 -1.42 -6.36
CA VAL A 248 26.21 -2.08 -7.66
C VAL A 248 25.59 -1.25 -8.80
N LEU A 249 24.38 -0.74 -8.62
CA LEU A 249 23.71 0.12 -9.59
C LEU A 249 24.45 1.45 -9.79
N GLY A 250 24.90 2.08 -8.71
CA GLY A 250 25.69 3.30 -8.76
C GLY A 250 27.02 3.10 -9.48
N LEU A 251 27.69 1.96 -9.23
CA LEU A 251 28.97 1.64 -9.89
C LEU A 251 28.74 1.36 -11.37
N GLY A 252 27.74 0.55 -11.70
CA GLY A 252 27.37 0.25 -13.08
C GLY A 252 26.92 1.49 -13.86
N GLY A 253 26.09 2.34 -13.26
CA GLY A 253 25.65 3.61 -13.85
C GLY A 253 26.80 4.59 -14.05
N GLY A 254 27.65 4.76 -13.04
CA GLY A 254 28.83 5.61 -13.11
C GLY A 254 29.82 5.17 -14.19
N ILE A 255 30.12 3.87 -14.27
CA ILE A 255 30.98 3.31 -15.34
C ILE A 255 30.34 3.54 -16.71
N SER A 256 29.04 3.26 -16.86
CA SER A 256 28.35 3.37 -18.14
C SER A 256 28.37 4.81 -18.67
N VAL A 257 27.96 5.77 -17.85
CA VAL A 257 27.92 7.19 -18.26
C VAL A 257 29.34 7.76 -18.35
N GLY A 258 30.25 7.35 -17.46
CA GLY A 258 31.66 7.73 -17.52
C GLY A 258 32.34 7.29 -18.82
N LEU A 259 32.10 6.05 -19.29
CA LEU A 259 32.63 5.58 -20.56
C LEU A 259 32.09 6.40 -21.74
N ILE A 260 30.78 6.71 -21.75
CA ILE A 260 30.18 7.57 -22.77
C ILE A 260 30.81 8.97 -22.74
N ALA A 261 30.99 9.53 -21.55
CA ALA A 261 31.63 10.82 -21.33
C ALA A 261 33.08 10.84 -21.85
N LEU A 262 33.84 9.77 -21.61
CA LEU A 262 35.21 9.61 -22.09
C LEU A 262 35.26 9.52 -23.62
N LEU A 263 34.42 8.69 -24.23
CA LEU A 263 34.37 8.53 -25.68
C LEU A 263 33.96 9.83 -26.38
N TRP A 264 33.07 10.61 -25.76
CA TRP A 264 32.54 11.81 -26.39
C TRP A 264 33.45 13.05 -26.24
N LYS A 265 33.96 13.28 -25.03
CA LYS A 265 34.72 14.51 -24.72
C LYS A 265 36.21 14.27 -24.56
N ASN A 266 36.65 13.02 -24.46
CA ASN A 266 38.05 12.62 -24.32
C ASN A 266 38.79 13.33 -23.17
N GLN A 267 38.08 13.59 -22.07
CA GLN A 267 38.62 14.23 -20.86
C GLN A 267 38.55 13.25 -19.69
N LEU A 268 39.69 12.68 -19.31
CA LEU A 268 39.77 11.64 -18.29
C LEU A 268 39.38 12.15 -16.90
N THR A 269 39.81 13.36 -16.52
CA THR A 269 39.49 13.96 -15.22
C THR A 269 37.99 14.24 -15.07
N ALA A 270 37.36 14.86 -16.07
CA ALA A 270 35.91 15.10 -16.09
C ALA A 270 35.11 13.78 -16.08
N THR A 271 35.62 12.74 -16.75
CA THR A 271 35.04 11.40 -16.73
C THR A 271 35.02 10.82 -15.31
N ILE A 272 36.14 10.90 -14.59
CA ILE A 272 36.25 10.40 -13.21
C ILE A 272 35.28 11.14 -12.30
N VAL A 273 35.15 12.47 -12.47
CA VAL A 273 34.17 13.28 -11.74
C VAL A 273 32.75 12.77 -11.99
N ILE A 274 32.35 12.56 -13.24
CA ILE A 274 31.01 12.07 -13.59
C ILE A 274 30.75 10.69 -12.99
N LEU A 275 31.70 9.76 -13.14
CA LEU A 275 31.58 8.40 -12.60
C LEU A 275 31.38 8.41 -11.09
N LEU A 276 32.26 9.09 -10.36
CA LEU A 276 32.24 9.12 -8.90
C LEU A 276 30.99 9.84 -8.38
N SER A 277 30.58 10.90 -9.07
CA SER A 277 29.35 11.62 -8.73
C SER A 277 28.13 10.75 -8.89
N ILE A 278 27.97 10.07 -10.03
CA ILE A 278 26.83 9.15 -10.23
C ILE A 278 26.82 8.04 -9.18
N PHE A 279 27.99 7.45 -8.90
CA PHE A 279 28.11 6.41 -7.88
C PHE A 279 27.59 6.87 -6.51
N LEU A 280 28.07 8.02 -6.04
CA LEU A 280 27.70 8.57 -4.73
C LEU A 280 26.25 9.07 -4.72
N SER A 281 25.82 9.78 -5.77
CA SER A 281 24.46 10.30 -5.90
C SER A 281 23.44 9.16 -5.92
N MET A 282 23.60 8.13 -6.76
CA MET A 282 22.67 7.00 -6.80
C MET A 282 22.63 6.22 -5.48
N THR A 283 23.79 6.01 -4.84
CA THR A 283 23.85 5.33 -3.54
C THR A 283 23.11 6.13 -2.46
N SER A 284 23.33 7.44 -2.41
CA SER A 284 22.65 8.33 -1.46
C SER A 284 21.15 8.45 -1.75
N ALA A 285 20.75 8.52 -3.02
CA ALA A 285 19.37 8.60 -3.46
C ALA A 285 18.57 7.35 -3.06
N CYS A 286 19.18 6.17 -3.18
CA CYS A 286 18.59 4.93 -2.67
C CYS A 286 18.36 5.00 -1.16
N LEU A 287 19.38 5.40 -0.39
CA LEU A 287 19.26 5.54 1.07
C LEU A 287 18.15 6.51 1.46
N LEU A 288 18.04 7.65 0.78
CA LEU A 288 16.98 8.63 0.99
C LEU A 288 15.59 8.04 0.70
N GLY A 289 15.47 7.25 -0.37
CA GLY A 289 14.26 6.50 -0.72
C GLY A 289 13.79 5.55 0.38
N ILE A 290 14.69 5.05 1.24
CA ILE A 290 14.34 4.17 2.35
C ILE A 290 14.11 4.95 3.65
N ILE A 291 15.01 5.89 3.95
CA ILE A 291 15.02 6.65 5.21
C ILE A 291 13.81 7.57 5.30
N ILE A 292 13.49 8.32 4.24
CA ILE A 292 12.45 9.34 4.29
C ILE A 292 11.06 8.74 4.55
N PRO A 293 10.57 7.71 3.81
CA PRO A 293 9.27 7.11 4.11
C PRO A 293 9.19 6.50 5.52
N THR A 294 10.31 5.93 5.99
CA THR A 294 10.41 5.33 7.31
C THR A 294 10.32 6.39 8.41
N LEU A 295 10.99 7.53 8.24
CA LEU A 295 10.92 8.67 9.16
C LEU A 295 9.52 9.29 9.17
N ILE A 296 8.92 9.53 8.00
CA ILE A 296 7.57 10.11 7.88
C ILE A 296 6.56 9.25 8.65
N ARG A 297 6.62 7.92 8.49
CA ARG A 297 5.79 6.99 9.27
C ARG A 297 6.04 7.07 10.78
N LYS A 298 7.30 7.19 11.19
CA LYS A 298 7.67 7.30 12.61
C LYS A 298 7.07 8.57 13.25
N PHE A 299 6.90 9.65 12.49
CA PHE A 299 6.24 10.88 12.92
C PHE A 299 4.72 10.88 12.73
N HIS A 300 4.09 9.73 12.45
CA HIS A 300 2.64 9.57 12.25
C HIS A 300 2.03 10.32 11.04
N PHE A 301 2.87 10.78 10.11
CA PHE A 301 2.39 11.28 8.82
C PHE A 301 2.16 10.11 7.85
N ASP A 302 1.28 10.30 6.86
CA ASP A 302 1.05 9.29 5.82
C ASP A 302 2.23 9.27 4.83
N PRO A 303 3.06 8.21 4.84
CA PRO A 303 4.23 8.13 3.98
C PRO A 303 3.86 8.01 2.49
N LYS A 304 2.65 7.55 2.14
CA LYS A 304 2.25 7.47 0.73
C LYS A 304 2.06 8.85 0.10
N ILE A 305 1.71 9.84 0.92
CA ILE A 305 1.39 11.19 0.48
C ILE A 305 2.67 12.04 0.39
N ALA A 306 3.46 12.04 1.46
CA ALA A 306 4.56 12.99 1.60
C ALA A 306 5.90 12.49 1.03
N SER A 307 6.10 11.17 0.90
CA SER A 307 7.45 10.65 0.56
C SER A 307 7.90 11.04 -0.84
N GLY A 308 7.02 11.02 -1.84
CA GLY A 308 7.41 11.25 -3.25
C GLY A 308 8.13 12.58 -3.48
N PRO A 309 7.44 13.72 -3.31
CA PRO A 309 8.03 15.05 -3.51
C PRO A 309 9.24 15.30 -2.59
N ILE A 310 9.21 14.84 -1.34
CA ILE A 310 10.29 15.06 -0.38
C ILE A 310 11.54 14.25 -0.76
N VAL A 311 11.39 12.98 -1.13
CA VAL A 311 12.50 12.13 -1.56
C VAL A 311 13.18 12.71 -2.79
N LEU A 312 12.40 13.11 -3.81
CA LEU A 312 12.94 13.70 -5.04
C LEU A 312 13.68 15.01 -4.75
N ALA A 313 13.05 15.94 -4.03
CA ALA A 313 13.64 17.22 -3.68
C ALA A 313 14.98 17.08 -2.92
N VAL A 314 15.03 16.19 -1.92
CA VAL A 314 16.26 15.98 -1.14
C VAL A 314 17.31 15.25 -1.98
N SER A 315 16.90 14.30 -2.82
CA SER A 315 17.79 13.60 -3.75
C SER A 315 18.47 14.55 -4.72
N ASP A 316 17.74 15.53 -5.28
CA ASP A 316 18.30 16.52 -6.21
C ASP A 316 19.37 17.38 -5.53
N VAL A 317 19.06 17.91 -4.36
CA VAL A 317 19.98 18.75 -3.57
C VAL A 317 21.24 17.97 -3.22
N VAL A 318 21.11 16.75 -2.69
CA VAL A 318 22.25 15.90 -2.34
C VAL A 318 23.07 15.54 -3.58
N THR A 319 22.40 15.28 -4.71
CA THR A 319 23.04 14.94 -5.98
C THR A 319 23.90 16.09 -6.50
N LEU A 320 23.37 17.31 -6.53
CA LEU A 320 24.13 18.48 -6.96
C LEU A 320 25.28 18.82 -6.00
N ILE A 321 25.06 18.65 -4.69
CA ILE A 321 26.13 18.83 -3.69
C ILE A 321 27.28 17.86 -3.98
N PHE A 322 27.01 16.56 -4.14
CA PHE A 322 28.08 15.62 -4.49
C PHE A 322 28.74 15.98 -5.82
N TYR A 323 27.94 16.22 -6.85
CA TYR A 323 28.44 16.48 -8.20
C TYR A 323 29.42 17.65 -8.24
N PHE A 324 29.01 18.81 -7.72
CA PHE A 324 29.83 20.01 -7.79
C PHE A 324 30.99 19.99 -6.80
N ASN A 325 30.85 19.38 -5.61
CA ASN A 325 31.99 19.29 -4.70
C ASN A 325 33.08 18.35 -5.22
N ILE A 326 32.70 17.23 -5.83
CA ILE A 326 33.66 16.30 -6.47
C ILE A 326 34.32 16.99 -7.66
N ALA A 327 33.55 17.68 -8.50
CA ALA A 327 34.07 18.44 -9.62
C ALA A 327 35.07 19.52 -9.15
N ASN A 328 34.71 20.30 -8.14
CA ASN A 328 35.59 21.34 -7.61
C ASN A 328 36.87 20.74 -7.00
N TRP A 329 36.76 19.64 -6.26
CA TRP A 329 37.92 19.00 -5.64
C TRP A 329 38.92 18.42 -6.65
N LEU A 330 38.44 17.85 -7.75
CA LEU A 330 39.27 17.20 -8.77
C LEU A 330 39.74 18.14 -9.89
N LEU A 331 38.99 19.21 -10.17
CA LEU A 331 39.20 20.05 -11.35
C LEU A 331 39.61 21.50 -11.04
N ALA A 332 39.35 21.99 -9.82
CA ALA A 332 39.72 23.36 -9.41
C ALA A 332 41.09 23.46 -8.74
N ASN A 333 41.86 22.36 -8.71
CA ASN A 333 43.25 22.33 -8.27
C ASN A 333 44.20 22.53 -9.44
#